data_AF-W4LST5-F1
#
_entry.id   AF-W4LST5-F1
#
_cell.length_a   1.000
_cell.length_b   1.000
_cell.length_c   1.000
_cell.angle_alpha   90.00
_cell.angle_beta   90.00
_cell.angle_gamma   90.00
#
_symmetry.space_group_name_H-M   'P 1'
#
loop_
_entity.id
_entity.type
_entity.pdbx_description
1 polymer ?
#
loop_
_entity_poly.entity_id
_entity_poly.type
_entity_poly.pdbx_seq_one_letter_code
_entity_poly.pdbx_strand_id
1 'polypeptide(L)'
;MDGVKDYNGTRDILDPNEWAHVTAVMDSDFDVQFYVNGEFIETVAGSRPGRQSFDVTYLGSLDDELQFFLGEMRDVRVYDTELTPDRIVMLARV
;
A
#
# COMPACT_ATOMS: atom_id res chain seq x y z
N MET A 1 13.02 11.75 -4.06
CA MET A 1 12.41 10.63 -3.32
C MET A 1 13.50 9.81 -2.67
N ASP A 2 13.78 10.09 -1.39
CA ASP A 2 14.76 9.34 -0.60
C ASP A 2 14.11 8.10 0.05
N GLY A 3 13.45 7.29 -0.78
CA GLY A 3 12.87 6.01 -0.35
C GLY A 3 13.96 5.08 0.17
N VAL A 4 13.73 4.44 1.31
CA VAL A 4 14.70 3.49 1.88
C VAL A 4 14.63 2.13 1.18
N LYS A 5 13.43 1.71 0.79
CA LYS A 5 13.13 0.42 0.17
C LYS A 5 11.77 0.47 -0.52
N ASP A 6 11.67 -0.15 -1.69
CA ASP A 6 10.39 -0.52 -2.30
C ASP A 6 9.90 -1.86 -1.73
N TYR A 7 8.64 -1.92 -1.31
CA TYR A 7 7.99 -3.14 -0.84
C TYR A 7 7.19 -3.76 -1.98
N ASN A 8 7.78 -4.76 -2.62
CA ASN A 8 7.16 -5.48 -3.74
C ASN A 8 6.60 -6.82 -3.26
N GLY A 9 5.32 -7.08 -3.53
CA GLY A 9 4.73 -8.40 -3.35
C GLY A 9 5.30 -9.41 -4.35
N THR A 10 5.18 -10.70 -4.04
CA THR A 10 5.77 -11.79 -4.83
C THR A 10 4.77 -12.49 -5.75
N ARG A 11 3.51 -12.04 -5.76
CA ARG A 11 2.40 -12.73 -6.41
C ARG A 11 1.58 -11.77 -7.29
N ASP A 12 1.21 -12.25 -8.47
CA ASP A 12 0.16 -11.62 -9.28
C ASP A 12 -1.20 -11.97 -8.66
N ILE A 13 -1.78 -11.02 -7.94
CA ILE A 13 -3.00 -11.19 -7.13
C ILE A 13 -4.14 -10.25 -7.56
N LEU A 14 -3.87 -9.35 -8.50
CA LEU A 14 -4.84 -8.39 -9.00
C LEU A 14 -5.24 -8.77 -10.41
N ASP A 15 -6.54 -8.94 -10.61
CA ASP A 15 -7.10 -9.15 -11.93
C ASP A 15 -7.21 -7.81 -12.69
N PRO A 16 -6.76 -7.74 -13.94
CA PRO A 16 -6.79 -6.51 -14.70
C PRO A 16 -8.23 -6.09 -15.04
N ASN A 17 -8.49 -4.78 -14.99
CA ASN A 17 -9.80 -4.16 -15.26
C ASN A 17 -10.90 -4.51 -14.26
N GLU A 18 -10.55 -4.97 -13.06
CA GLU A 18 -11.48 -5.16 -11.95
C GLU A 18 -11.13 -4.25 -10.78
N TRP A 19 -12.15 -3.82 -10.04
CA TRP A 19 -11.94 -3.07 -8.81
C TRP A 19 -11.45 -4.01 -7.71
N ALA A 20 -10.33 -3.65 -7.07
CA ALA A 20 -9.82 -4.34 -5.90
C ALA A 20 -9.56 -3.33 -4.77
N HIS A 21 -9.92 -3.70 -3.55
CA HIS A 21 -9.54 -2.93 -2.37
C HIS A 21 -8.15 -3.39 -1.90
N VAL A 22 -7.14 -2.53 -2.06
CA VAL A 22 -5.76 -2.80 -1.66
C VAL A 22 -5.44 -2.09 -0.35
N THR A 23 -4.77 -2.79 0.57
CA THR A 23 -4.27 -2.20 1.82
C THR A 23 -2.83 -2.65 2.06
N ALA A 24 -1.99 -1.69 2.43
CA ALA A 24 -0.65 -1.94 2.95
C ALA A 24 -0.61 -1.42 4.40
N VAL A 25 -0.16 -2.27 5.33
CA VAL A 25 0.04 -1.90 6.73
C VAL A 25 1.51 -2.05 7.04
N MET A 26 2.16 -0.96 7.44
CA MET A 26 3.53 -0.98 7.95
C MET A 26 3.48 -1.08 9.47
N ASP A 27 4.15 -2.08 10.04
CA ASP A 27 4.23 -2.26 11.47
C ASP A 27 5.42 -1.53 12.12
N SER A 28 5.52 -1.61 13.44
CA SER A 28 6.59 -1.00 14.23
C SER A 28 8.00 -1.52 13.91
N ASP A 29 8.12 -2.72 13.32
CA ASP A 29 9.39 -3.30 12.86
C ASP A 29 9.70 -2.93 11.40
N PHE A 30 8.83 -2.11 10.78
CA PHE A 30 8.86 -1.69 9.38
C PHE A 30 8.64 -2.82 8.38
N ASP A 31 8.02 -3.92 8.80
CA ASP A 31 7.52 -4.93 7.89
C ASP A 31 6.19 -4.45 7.28
N VAL A 32 5.95 -4.77 6.01
CA VAL A 32 4.71 -4.37 5.31
C VAL A 32 3.86 -5.58 5.03
N GLN A 33 2.64 -5.56 5.55
CA GLN A 33 1.61 -6.57 5.32
C GLN A 33 0.69 -6.07 4.20
N PHE A 34 0.50 -6.90 3.19
CA PHE A 34 -0.39 -6.61 2.06
C PHE A 34 -1.71 -7.37 2.19
N TYR A 35 -2.79 -6.68 1.85
CA TYR A 35 -4.15 -7.22 1.81
C TYR A 35 -4.84 -6.84 0.49
N VAL A 36 -5.60 -7.77 -0.07
CA VAL A 36 -6.46 -7.54 -1.24
C VAL A 36 -7.87 -8.00 -0.90
N ASN A 37 -8.87 -7.15 -1.14
CA ASN A 37 -10.28 -7.42 -0.82
C ASN A 37 -10.52 -7.85 0.64
N GLY A 38 -9.67 -7.38 1.55
CA GLY A 38 -9.74 -7.71 2.98
C GLY A 38 -8.99 -8.98 3.38
N GLU A 39 -8.46 -9.74 2.42
CA GLU A 39 -7.72 -10.97 2.68
C GLU A 39 -6.22 -10.69 2.78
N PHE A 40 -5.56 -11.30 3.77
CA PHE A 40 -4.10 -11.23 3.92
C PHE A 40 -3.41 -11.97 2.78
N ILE A 41 -2.37 -11.35 2.22
CA ILE A 41 -1.60 -11.91 1.11
C ILE A 41 -0.24 -12.37 1.58
N GLU A 42 0.57 -11.44 2.07
CA GLU A 42 1.94 -11.70 2.52
C GLU A 42 2.46 -10.57 3.42
N THR A 43 3.53 -10.87 4.13
CA THR A 43 4.37 -9.89 4.83
C THR A 43 5.70 -9.78 4.11
N VAL A 44 6.06 -8.56 3.71
CA VAL A 44 7.38 -8.25 3.15
C VAL A 44 8.22 -7.58 4.23
N ALA A 45 9.24 -8.29 4.71
CA ALA A 45 10.09 -7.82 5.79
C ALA A 45 10.82 -6.52 5.43
N GLY A 46 10.89 -5.55 6.35
CA GLY A 46 11.75 -4.40 6.26
C GLY A 46 13.22 -4.82 6.27
N SER A 47 14.07 -4.11 5.53
CA SER A 47 15.53 -4.31 5.59
C SER A 47 16.23 -3.25 6.43
N ARG A 48 15.54 -2.14 6.69
CA ARG A 48 16.03 -0.94 7.38
C ARG A 48 14.85 -0.16 7.96
N PRO A 49 15.09 0.62 9.03
CA PRO A 49 14.07 1.53 9.56
C PRO A 49 13.56 2.52 8.51
N GLY A 50 12.26 2.78 8.54
CA GLY A 50 11.63 3.84 7.79
C GLY A 50 12.21 5.21 8.17
N ARG A 51 12.20 6.14 7.21
CA ARG A 51 12.60 7.53 7.44
C ARG A 51 11.41 8.43 7.17
N GLN A 52 11.20 9.40 8.05
CA GLN A 52 10.21 10.43 7.79
C GLN A 52 10.66 11.25 6.57
N SER A 53 9.74 11.43 5.62
CA SER A 53 9.92 12.34 4.49
C SER A 53 8.99 13.54 4.66
N PHE A 54 9.46 14.70 4.21
CA PHE A 54 8.66 15.92 4.08
C PHE A 54 8.44 16.29 2.60
N ASP A 55 8.87 15.43 1.68
CA ASP A 55 8.64 15.60 0.26
C ASP A 55 7.15 15.45 -0.07
N VAL A 56 6.74 16.05 -1.19
CA VAL A 56 5.41 15.83 -1.76
C VAL A 56 5.23 14.35 -2.06
N THR A 57 4.16 13.77 -1.52
CA THR A 57 3.75 12.40 -1.82
C THR A 57 2.76 12.42 -2.98
N TYR A 58 3.09 11.72 -4.05
CA TYR A 58 2.23 11.56 -5.22
C TYR A 58 1.43 10.25 -5.10
N LEU A 59 0.18 10.29 -5.56
CA LEU A 59 -0.69 9.11 -5.66
C LEU A 59 -0.94 8.84 -7.14
N GLY A 60 -0.61 7.62 -7.59
CA GLY A 60 -0.80 7.24 -8.99
C GLY A 60 0.27 7.80 -9.94
N SER A 61 1.42 8.22 -9.44
CA SER A 61 2.61 8.52 -10.25
C SER A 61 3.87 8.41 -9.39
N LEU A 62 5.04 8.32 -10.03
CA LEU A 62 6.32 8.41 -9.32
C LEU A 62 6.58 9.86 -8.88
N ASP A 63 6.32 10.81 -9.76
CA ASP A 63 6.46 12.25 -9.54
C ASP A 63 5.44 13.00 -10.42
N ASP A 64 5.65 14.29 -10.68
CA ASP A 64 4.78 15.10 -11.54
C ASP A 64 5.04 14.93 -13.05
N GLU A 65 6.01 14.12 -13.46
CA GLU A 65 6.44 13.97 -14.85
C GLU A 65 6.38 12.52 -15.38
N LEU A 66 6.49 11.50 -14.51
CA LEU A 66 6.77 10.11 -14.90
C LEU A 66 5.88 9.07 -14.21
N GLN A 67 5.74 7.92 -14.90
CA GLN A 67 5.15 6.67 -14.40
C GLN A 67 3.72 6.79 -13.86
N PHE A 68 2.85 7.46 -14.61
CA PHE A 68 1.44 7.59 -14.28
C PHE A 68 0.71 6.23 -14.24
N PHE A 69 -0.08 6.03 -13.19
CA PHE A 69 -1.00 4.92 -13.06
C PHE A 69 -2.15 5.09 -14.06
N LEU A 70 -2.31 4.11 -14.94
CA LEU A 70 -3.32 4.10 -16.01
C LEU A 70 -4.58 3.34 -15.56
N GLY A 71 -5.17 3.75 -14.45
CA GLY A 71 -6.38 3.16 -13.88
C GLY A 71 -7.17 4.16 -13.06
N GLU A 72 -8.22 3.67 -12.40
CA GLU A 72 -9.07 4.48 -11.53
C GLU A 72 -8.72 4.23 -10.06
N MET A 73 -8.81 5.28 -9.24
CA MET A 73 -8.63 5.20 -7.79
C MET A 73 -9.84 5.83 -7.11
N ARG A 74 -10.28 5.25 -6.00
CA ARG A 74 -11.43 5.75 -5.24
C ARG A 74 -11.22 5.49 -3.75
N ASP A 75 -11.81 6.35 -2.92
CA ASP A 75 -11.89 6.16 -1.46
C ASP A 75 -10.52 5.97 -0.78
N VAL A 76 -9.50 6.68 -1.29
CA VAL A 76 -8.12 6.63 -0.79
C VAL A 76 -8.02 7.21 0.61
N ARG A 77 -7.38 6.48 1.52
CA ARG A 77 -7.21 6.84 2.93
C ARG A 77 -5.79 6.52 3.41
N VAL A 78 -5.26 7.34 4.31
CA VAL A 78 -3.98 7.11 5.00
C VAL A 78 -4.23 7.22 6.50
N TYR A 79 -3.63 6.32 7.27
CA TYR A 79 -3.79 6.25 8.72
C TYR A 79 -2.41 6.37 9.39
N ASP A 80 -2.39 6.94 10.59
CA ASP A 80 -1.20 7.10 11.44
C ASP A 80 -1.01 5.93 12.42
N THR A 81 -1.81 4.87 12.27
CA THR A 81 -1.77 3.65 13.08
C THR A 81 -1.84 2.42 12.19
N GLU A 82 -1.27 1.32 12.69
CA GLU A 82 -1.49 -0.02 12.15
C GLU A 82 -2.99 -0.36 12.17
N LEU A 83 -3.53 -0.77 11.03
CA LEU A 83 -4.91 -1.22 10.95
C LEU A 83 -5.01 -2.70 11.36
N THR A 84 -5.95 -3.02 12.24
CA THR A 84 -6.25 -4.42 12.58
C THR A 84 -6.88 -5.16 11.39
N PRO A 85 -6.69 -6.48 11.25
CA PRO A 85 -7.33 -7.27 10.19
C PRO A 85 -8.85 -7.08 10.08
N ASP A 86 -9.57 -7.03 11.22
CA ASP A 86 -11.03 -6.80 11.23
C ASP A 86 -11.41 -5.45 10.61
N ARG A 87 -10.60 -4.41 10.87
CA ARG A 87 -10.82 -3.08 10.27
C ARG A 87 -10.60 -3.09 8.77
N ILE A 88 -9.59 -3.83 8.29
CA ILE A 88 -9.30 -3.97 6.86
C ILE A 88 -10.45 -4.70 6.16
N VAL A 89 -10.93 -5.80 6.74
CA VAL A 89 -12.10 -6.55 6.23
C VAL A 89 -13.35 -5.66 6.17
N MET A 90 -13.58 -4.81 7.17
CA MET A 90 -14.70 -3.87 7.16
C MET A 90 -14.57 -2.83 6.04
N LEU A 91 -13.37 -2.29 5.81
CA LEU A 91 -13.11 -1.29 4.76
C LEU A 91 -13.26 -1.87 3.36
N ALA A 92 -12.88 -3.13 3.15
CA ALA A 92 -12.98 -3.80 1.86
C ALA A 92 -14.41 -4.06 1.37
N ARG A 93 -15.42 -3.88 2.23
CA ARG A 93 -16.85 -4.12 1.92
C ARG A 93 -17.61 -2.86 1.52
N VAL A 94 -16.96 -1.70 1.58
CA VAL A 94 -17.56 -0.38 1.30
C VAL A 94 -17.35 -0.01 -0.16
#